data_AF-A0A7W0VZS1-F1
#
_entry.id   AF-A0A7W0VZS1-F1
#
_cell.length_a   1.000
_cell.length_b   1.000
_cell.length_c   1.000
_cell.angle_alpha   90.00
_cell.angle_beta   90.00
_cell.angle_gamma   90.00
#
_symmetry.space_group_name_H-M   'P 1'
#
loop_
_entity.id
_entity.type
_entity.pdbx_description
1 polymer ?
#
loop_
_entity_poly.entity_id
_entity_poly.type
_entity_poly.pdbx_seq_one_letter_code
_entity_poly.pdbx_strand_id
1 'polypeptide(L)'
;MHVKIREETADTLTEYGAVSIAFEISRVFDVEPGEAAGERFVLRERVLGSPVAKDYDADPGNPPAGWPAHFDVANWGFLSAWVSERRVGGAAIAFRSPSLEMLEGRNDLAVLWDIRIAPAARGQGIGASLLAA
;
A
#
# COMPACT_ATOMS: atom_id res chain seq x y z
N MET A 1 3.91 17.64 -13.81
CA MET A 1 4.82 17.10 -12.78
C MET A 1 5.48 15.86 -13.35
N HIS A 2 6.81 15.83 -13.46
CA HIS A 2 7.53 14.67 -13.97
C HIS A 2 7.91 13.76 -12.80
N VAL A 3 7.30 12.59 -12.71
CA VAL A 3 7.67 11.57 -11.71
C VAL A 3 8.70 10.63 -12.32
N LYS A 4 9.77 10.33 -11.58
CA LYS A 4 10.71 9.25 -11.93
C LYS A 4 10.41 8.07 -11.02
N ILE A 5 10.16 6.89 -11.60
CA ILE A 5 10.05 5.64 -10.85
C ILE A 5 11.41 4.95 -10.88
N ARG A 6 11.83 4.39 -9.75
CA ARG A 6 13.06 3.58 -9.62
C ARG A 6 12.72 2.27 -8.95
N GLU A 7 13.30 1.18 -9.44
CA GLU A 7 13.37 -0.07 -8.69
C GLU A 7 14.37 0.07 -7.54
N GLU A 8 14.05 -0.54 -6.43
CA GLU A 8 14.80 -0.49 -5.18
C GLU A 8 14.92 -1.90 -4.59
N THR A 9 15.78 -2.06 -3.59
CA THR A 9 15.91 -3.29 -2.81
C THR A 9 15.34 -3.11 -1.40
N ALA A 10 15.23 -4.23 -0.67
CA ALA A 10 14.82 -4.25 0.73
C ALA A 10 15.74 -3.40 1.64
N ASP A 11 16.97 -3.09 1.22
CA ASP A 11 17.88 -2.24 1.98
C ASP A 11 17.35 -0.81 2.15
N THR A 12 16.41 -0.38 1.29
CA THR A 12 15.83 0.98 1.31
C THR A 12 14.53 1.08 2.09
N LEU A 13 14.15 0.04 2.85
CA LEU A 13 12.88 -0.01 3.58
C LEU A 13 12.77 1.08 4.66
N THR A 14 13.88 1.53 5.22
CA THR A 14 13.90 2.65 6.16
C THR A 14 13.49 3.96 5.46
N GLU A 15 14.09 4.28 4.32
CA GLU A 15 13.76 5.45 3.51
C GLU A 15 12.37 5.35 2.88
N TYR A 16 11.90 4.13 2.63
CA TYR A 16 10.55 3.85 2.14
C TYR A 16 9.52 4.19 3.22
N GLY A 17 9.74 3.71 4.46
CA GLY A 17 8.90 3.98 5.63
C GLY A 17 8.89 5.46 6.05
N ALA A 18 9.93 6.24 5.70
CA ALA A 18 9.93 7.68 5.95
C ALA A 18 8.84 8.45 5.16
N VAL A 19 8.27 7.85 4.11
CA VAL A 19 7.07 8.40 3.45
C VAL A 19 5.85 8.04 4.29
N SER A 20 5.21 9.04 4.90
CA SER A 20 4.02 8.82 5.72
C SER A 20 2.87 8.17 4.93
N ILE A 21 2.41 7.02 5.42
CA ILE A 21 1.20 6.34 4.95
C ILE A 21 -0.07 6.88 5.61
N ALA A 22 0.06 7.68 6.69
CA ALA A 22 -1.08 8.16 7.46
C ALA A 22 -2.08 8.99 6.65
N PHE A 23 -3.38 8.80 6.88
CA PHE A 23 -4.45 9.58 6.27
C PHE A 23 -5.63 9.76 7.21
N GLU A 24 -6.42 10.80 6.96
CA GLU A 24 -7.67 11.02 7.65
C GLU A 24 -8.82 10.33 6.90
N ILE A 25 -9.70 9.68 7.66
CA ILE A 25 -10.89 9.00 7.17
C ILE A 25 -12.09 9.77 7.65
N SER A 26 -12.88 10.29 6.71
CA SER A 26 -14.18 10.92 7.00
C SER A 26 -15.37 10.09 6.49
N ARG A 27 -15.10 9.06 5.68
CA ARG A 27 -16.10 8.18 5.06
C ARG A 27 -15.58 6.76 5.00
N VAL A 28 -16.50 5.80 5.10
CA VAL A 28 -16.22 4.36 5.02
C VAL A 28 -17.25 3.69 4.11
N PHE A 29 -16.92 2.51 3.57
CA PHE A 29 -17.92 1.67 2.90
C PHE A 29 -18.44 0.62 3.89
N ASP A 30 -19.75 0.58 4.10
CA ASP A 30 -20.43 -0.55 4.71
C ASP A 30 -20.57 -1.64 3.64
N VAL A 31 -20.19 -2.87 3.99
CA VAL A 31 -20.22 -4.03 3.10
C VAL A 31 -21.47 -4.84 3.41
N GLU A 32 -22.41 -4.87 2.47
CA GLU A 32 -23.66 -5.63 2.59
C GLU A 32 -23.62 -6.84 1.64
N PRO A 33 -24.15 -8.01 2.05
CA PRO A 33 -24.34 -9.12 1.12
C PRO A 33 -25.33 -8.71 0.01
N GLY A 34 -25.15 -9.27 -1.19
CA GLY A 34 -26.18 -9.19 -2.22
C GLY A 34 -27.47 -9.87 -1.76
N GLU A 35 -28.61 -9.48 -2.33
CA GLU A 35 -29.94 -9.91 -1.89
C GLU A 35 -30.19 -11.40 -2.21
N ALA A 36 -29.51 -11.96 -3.22
CA ALA A 36 -29.59 -13.37 -3.59
C ALA A 36 -28.26 -14.12 -3.46
N ALA A 37 -28.36 -15.45 -3.32
CA ALA A 37 -27.19 -16.33 -3.26
C ALA A 37 -26.37 -16.24 -4.56
N GLY A 38 -25.08 -15.91 -4.43
CA GLY A 38 -24.16 -15.72 -5.56
C GLY A 38 -24.09 -14.29 -6.08
N GLU A 39 -24.83 -13.34 -5.49
CA GLU A 39 -24.70 -11.93 -5.82
C GLU A 39 -23.45 -11.30 -5.19
N ARG A 40 -22.98 -10.23 -5.86
CA ARG A 40 -21.82 -9.46 -5.40
C ARG A 40 -22.16 -8.67 -4.13
N PHE A 41 -21.14 -8.40 -3.33
CA PHE A 41 -21.26 -7.45 -2.23
C PHE A 41 -21.69 -6.06 -2.74
N VAL A 42 -22.56 -5.40 -1.98
CA VAL A 42 -22.93 -4.00 -2.20
C VAL A 42 -22.11 -3.15 -1.24
N LEU A 43 -21.44 -2.13 -1.76
CA LEU A 43 -20.68 -1.17 -0.97
C LEU A 43 -21.49 0.13 -0.84
N ARG A 44 -21.86 0.49 0.39
CA ARG A 44 -22.55 1.76 0.67
C ARG A 44 -21.64 2.71 1.41
N GLU A 45 -21.38 3.88 0.82
CA GLU A 45 -20.56 4.89 1.49
C GLU A 45 -21.36 5.54 2.63
N ARG A 46 -20.74 5.63 3.82
CA ARG A 46 -21.28 6.29 5.01
C ARG A 46 -20.29 7.31 5.54
N VAL A 47 -20.80 8.49 5.89
CA VAL A 47 -20.04 9.56 6.54
C VAL A 47 -19.87 9.23 8.03
N LEU A 48 -18.66 9.45 8.56
CA LEU A 48 -18.37 9.29 9.99
C LEU A 48 -18.79 10.54 10.77
N GLY A 49 -19.23 10.37 12.02
CA GLY A 49 -19.62 11.49 12.89
C GLY A 49 -18.46 12.44 13.24
N SER A 50 -17.22 11.92 13.19
CA SER A 50 -15.98 12.69 13.25
C SER A 50 -14.90 12.00 12.42
N PRO A 51 -13.97 12.75 11.79
CA PRO A 51 -12.86 12.14 11.08
C PRO A 51 -11.93 11.37 12.02
N VAL A 52 -11.33 10.29 11.52
CA VAL A 52 -10.40 9.43 12.25
C VAL A 52 -9.07 9.40 11.52
N ALA A 53 -7.97 9.66 12.23
CA ALA A 53 -6.64 9.45 11.71
C ALA A 53 -6.31 7.96 11.69
N LYS A 54 -5.89 7.45 10.52
CA LYS A 54 -5.38 6.09 10.37
C LYS A 54 -3.92 6.17 9.96
N ASP A 55 -3.07 5.56 10.77
CA ASP A 55 -1.65 5.41 10.50
C ASP A 55 -1.27 3.95 10.70
N TYR A 56 -0.95 3.27 9.60
CA TYR A 56 -0.56 1.86 9.63
C TYR A 56 0.81 1.66 10.31
N ASP A 57 1.69 2.66 10.23
CA ASP A 57 3.05 2.57 10.79
C ASP A 57 3.06 2.83 12.32
N ALA A 58 1.94 3.26 12.91
CA ALA A 58 1.86 3.53 14.35
C ALA A 58 1.85 2.26 15.22
N ASP A 59 1.46 1.12 14.64
CA ASP A 59 1.42 -0.16 15.36
C ASP A 59 2.79 -0.86 15.33
N PRO A 60 3.26 -1.44 16.45
CA PRO A 60 4.54 -2.15 16.49
C PRO A 60 4.62 -3.30 15.47
N GLY A 61 5.71 -3.33 14.69
CA GLY A 61 5.95 -4.37 13.67
C GLY A 61 5.37 -4.07 12.28
N ASN A 62 4.48 -3.08 12.16
CA ASN A 62 3.93 -2.67 10.87
C ASN A 62 4.88 -1.81 10.00
N PRO A 63 5.76 -0.95 10.55
CA PRO A 63 6.64 -0.12 9.73
C PRO A 63 7.50 -0.95 8.76
N PRO A 64 7.75 -0.44 7.53
CA PRO A 64 8.46 -1.18 6.49
C PRO A 64 9.81 -1.76 6.88
N ALA A 65 10.59 -1.05 7.70
CA ALA A 65 11.88 -1.52 8.18
C ALA A 65 11.81 -2.81 9.03
N GLY A 66 10.65 -3.13 9.60
CA GLY A 66 10.42 -4.34 10.39
C GLY A 66 10.06 -5.57 9.56
N TRP A 67 9.62 -5.41 8.31
CA TRP A 67 9.12 -6.52 7.49
C TRP A 67 10.09 -7.71 7.34
N PRO A 68 11.41 -7.52 7.14
CA PRO A 68 12.35 -8.65 7.01
C PRO A 68 12.47 -9.52 8.28
N ALA A 69 12.03 -9.03 9.44
CA ALA A 69 11.99 -9.81 10.67
C ALA A 69 10.76 -10.74 10.74
N HIS A 70 9.74 -10.48 9.92
CA HIS A 70 8.45 -11.18 9.92
C HIS A 70 8.21 -11.98 8.63
N PHE A 71 8.79 -11.55 7.52
CA PHE A 71 8.56 -12.11 6.19
C PHE A 71 9.88 -12.39 5.47
N ASP A 72 9.87 -13.44 4.66
CA ASP A 72 10.90 -13.63 3.64
C ASP A 72 10.62 -12.70 2.46
N VAL A 73 11.37 -11.60 2.41
CA VAL A 73 11.23 -10.55 1.39
C VAL A 73 12.13 -10.75 0.18
N ALA A 74 12.83 -11.89 0.06
CA ALA A 74 13.81 -12.11 -1.01
C ALA A 74 13.24 -12.01 -2.43
N ASN A 75 11.95 -12.34 -2.59
CA ASN A 75 11.24 -12.27 -3.87
C ASN A 75 10.36 -11.01 -4.01
N TRP A 76 10.45 -10.05 -3.08
CA TRP A 76 9.63 -8.84 -3.13
C TRP A 76 10.26 -7.80 -4.06
N GLY A 77 9.39 -7.05 -4.75
CA GLY A 77 9.77 -5.87 -5.51
C GLY A 77 9.50 -4.59 -4.73
N PHE A 78 10.39 -3.60 -4.86
CA PHE A 78 10.21 -2.28 -4.25
C PHE A 78 10.38 -1.20 -5.30
N LEU A 79 9.46 -0.26 -5.32
CA LEU A 79 9.49 0.90 -6.21
C LEU A 79 9.49 2.19 -5.39
N SER A 80 10.23 3.18 -5.86
CA SER A 80 10.23 4.53 -5.30
C SER A 80 9.85 5.56 -6.37
N ALA A 81 9.04 6.53 -5.97
CA ALA A 81 8.61 7.65 -6.83
C ALA A 81 9.34 8.93 -6.42
N TRP A 82 9.94 9.62 -7.39
CA TRP A 82 10.77 10.81 -7.17
C TRP A 82 10.29 12.01 -7.98
N VAL A 83 10.31 13.17 -7.33
CA VAL A 83 10.03 14.48 -7.95
C VAL A 83 11.10 15.45 -7.50
N SER A 84 11.81 16.06 -8.46
CA SER A 84 12.92 16.97 -8.17
C SER A 84 13.92 16.39 -7.17
N GLU A 85 14.29 15.12 -7.35
CA GLU A 85 15.22 14.35 -6.48
C GLU A 85 14.76 14.18 -5.03
N ARG A 86 13.47 14.39 -4.73
CA ARG A 86 12.84 14.01 -3.47
C ARG A 86 11.97 12.77 -3.66
N ARG A 87 12.14 11.76 -2.80
CA ARG A 87 11.22 10.62 -2.70
C ARG A 87 9.87 11.11 -2.18
N VAL A 88 8.81 10.86 -2.95
CA VAL A 88 7.43 11.31 -2.68
C VAL A 88 6.43 10.16 -2.61
N GLY A 89 6.85 8.93 -2.86
CA GLY A 89 6.02 7.75 -2.75
C GLY A 89 6.82 6.47 -2.96
N GLY A 90 6.13 5.35 -2.82
CA GLY A 90 6.65 4.04 -3.15
C GLY A 90 5.55 2.98 -3.15
N ALA A 91 5.89 1.82 -3.71
CA ALA A 91 5.10 0.60 -3.65
C ALA A 91 5.99 -0.59 -3.27
N ALA A 92 5.46 -1.49 -2.46
CA ALA A 92 6.05 -2.78 -2.14
C ALA A 92 5.16 -3.89 -2.72
N ILE A 93 5.78 -4.83 -3.42
CA ILE A 93 5.10 -5.90 -4.14
C ILE A 93 5.60 -7.24 -3.61
N ALA A 94 4.75 -7.97 -2.91
CA ALA A 94 5.04 -9.33 -2.51
C ALA A 94 4.79 -10.27 -3.69
N PHE A 95 5.78 -11.09 -4.03
CA PHE A 95 5.66 -12.10 -5.07
C PHE A 95 6.31 -13.38 -4.58
N ARG A 96 5.61 -14.53 -4.72
CA ARG A 96 6.11 -15.84 -4.27
C ARG A 96 6.77 -15.79 -2.88
N SER A 97 6.10 -15.11 -1.94
CA SER A 97 6.60 -14.93 -0.57
C SER A 97 6.21 -16.14 0.26
N PRO A 98 7.15 -17.00 0.69
CA PRO A 98 6.84 -18.12 1.57
C PRO A 98 6.18 -17.60 2.86
N SER A 99 5.26 -18.38 3.43
CA SER A 99 4.53 -18.05 4.67
C SER A 99 3.54 -16.88 4.57
N LEU A 100 3.44 -16.20 3.42
CA LEU A 100 2.37 -15.25 3.14
C LEU A 100 1.26 -15.94 2.36
N GLU A 101 0.01 -15.81 2.82
CA GLU A 101 -1.14 -16.38 2.11
C GLU A 101 -1.47 -15.52 0.88
N MET A 102 -0.94 -15.94 -0.27
CA MET A 102 -1.09 -15.25 -1.56
C MET A 102 -2.44 -15.60 -2.21
N LEU A 103 -3.57 -15.05 -1.72
CA LEU A 103 -4.95 -15.24 -2.25
C LEU A 103 -5.24 -16.68 -2.70
N GLU A 104 -5.66 -17.54 -1.77
CA GLU A 104 -5.88 -18.98 -2.00
C GLU A 104 -4.59 -19.76 -2.31
N GLY A 105 -3.43 -19.26 -1.86
CA GLY A 105 -2.13 -19.94 -2.00
C GLY A 105 -1.55 -19.91 -3.42
N ARG A 106 -2.03 -19.00 -4.27
CA ARG A 106 -1.57 -18.83 -5.65
C ARG A 106 -0.14 -18.30 -5.71
N ASN A 107 0.65 -18.82 -6.65
CA ASN A 107 2.05 -18.43 -6.85
C ASN A 107 2.31 -17.74 -8.20
N ASP A 108 1.23 -17.48 -8.95
CA ASP A 108 1.18 -16.76 -10.23
C ASP A 108 0.71 -15.31 -10.07
N LEU A 109 0.40 -14.89 -8.84
CA LEU A 109 -0.02 -13.54 -8.49
C LEU A 109 1.09 -12.76 -7.78
N ALA A 110 1.11 -11.46 -8.03
CA ALA A 110 1.81 -10.48 -7.22
C ALA A 110 0.79 -9.71 -6.37
N VAL A 111 1.11 -9.48 -5.10
CA VAL A 111 0.28 -8.70 -4.19
C VAL A 111 0.93 -7.34 -4.02
N LEU A 112 0.19 -6.27 -4.36
CA LEU A 112 0.56 -4.92 -3.94
C LEU A 112 0.39 -4.86 -2.42
N TRP A 113 1.48 -5.13 -1.70
CA TRP A 113 1.52 -5.27 -0.26
C TRP A 113 1.30 -3.92 0.44
N ASP A 114 1.95 -2.89 -0.08
CA ASP A 114 1.89 -1.54 0.45
C ASP A 114 2.04 -0.54 -0.70
N ILE A 115 1.28 0.56 -0.64
CA ILE A 115 1.47 1.71 -1.51
C ILE A 115 1.28 2.99 -0.69
N ARG A 116 2.25 3.89 -0.77
CA ARG A 116 2.26 5.13 0.03
C ARG A 116 2.73 6.31 -0.79
N ILE A 117 2.02 7.42 -0.64
CA ILE A 117 2.33 8.69 -1.30
C ILE A 117 2.36 9.76 -0.21
N ALA A 118 3.41 10.57 -0.20
CA ALA A 118 3.60 11.67 0.74
C ALA A 118 2.35 12.57 0.75
N PRO A 119 1.83 13.00 1.92
CA PRO A 119 0.57 13.74 2.01
C PRO A 119 0.44 14.93 1.03
N ALA A 120 1.50 15.74 0.90
CA ALA A 120 1.53 16.90 0.02
C ALA A 120 1.57 16.57 -1.49
N ALA A 121 1.79 15.30 -1.85
CA ALA A 121 1.92 14.82 -3.23
C ALA A 121 0.74 13.94 -3.68
N ARG A 122 -0.24 13.69 -2.78
CA ARG A 122 -1.45 12.91 -3.10
C ARG A 122 -2.33 13.64 -4.11
N GLY A 123 -3.11 12.87 -4.89
CA GLY A 123 -4.01 13.41 -5.92
C GLY A 123 -3.32 13.92 -7.20
N GLN A 124 -2.01 13.73 -7.34
CA GLN A 124 -1.21 14.26 -8.47
C GLN A 124 -0.78 13.17 -9.46
N GLY A 125 -1.44 12.00 -9.45
CA GLY A 125 -1.17 10.89 -10.38
C GLY A 125 -0.01 9.95 -10.00
N ILE A 126 0.75 10.24 -8.94
CA ILE A 126 1.93 9.44 -8.52
C ILE A 126 1.57 7.99 -8.22
N GLY A 127 0.47 7.74 -7.50
CA GLY A 127 0.01 6.37 -7.21
C GLY A 127 -0.35 5.59 -8.46
N ALA A 128 -0.94 6.26 -9.46
CA ALA A 128 -1.23 5.63 -10.75
C ALA A 128 0.05 5.31 -11.53
N SER A 129 1.06 6.20 -11.48
CA SER A 129 2.36 5.93 -12.09
C SER A 129 3.11 4.77 -11.41
N LEU A 130 3.00 4.62 -10.08
CA LEU A 130 3.54 3.47 -9.36
C LEU A 130 2.84 2.17 -9.73
N LEU A 131 1.51 2.19 -9.90
CA LEU A 131 0.75 0.98 -10.28
C LEU A 131 0.97 0.57 -11.74
N ALA A 132 1.29 1.51 -12.61
CA ALA A 132 1.54 1.25 -14.02
C ALA A 132 2.98 0.77 -14.33
N ALA A 133 3.91 0.97 -13.40
CA ALA A 133 5.30 0.54 -13.49
C ALA A 133 5.43 -0.94 -13.12
#